data_AF-A0AAE9J069-F1
#
_entry.id   AF-A0AAE9J069-F1
#
_cell.length_a   1.000
_cell.length_b   1.000
_cell.length_c   1.000
_cell.angle_alpha   90.00
_cell.angle_beta   90.00
_cell.angle_gamma   90.00
#
_symmetry.space_group_name_H-M   'P 1'
#
loop_
_entity.id
_entity.type
_entity.pdbx_description
1 polymer ?
#
loop_
_entity_poly.entity_id
_entity_poly.type
_entity_poly.pdbx_seq_one_letter_code
_entity_poly.pdbx_strand_id
1 'polypeptide(L)'
;MLRIFGLLLVFLTSTLLLFAVWSFGPLPEGAKRPRFPRDLDGLRDLSSSLGKYEESHALYTLLLFSTAYLYKQTFAIPGSFFMNLLSGALFGTLRGVALVCTLNAIGASFCFCLSALFAAPIVERYLKTRIENLRVMVNAERDRLWLFLLSARVFPFTPHWLLNISSPFLDVPLRYHASSVFVGLFPYNFLCVRAGTVLAEVRSMSDVFDVWTLSELLTVSLILLLATKYSKKSHQMERKVSDHNVLHGVKMS
;
A
#
# COMPACT_ATOMS: atom_id res chain seq x y z
N MET A 1 -21.21 15.51 11.79
CA MET A 1 -22.41 14.82 11.26
C MET A 1 -22.32 14.65 9.75
N LEU A 2 -22.35 15.72 8.94
CA LEU A 2 -22.37 15.64 7.46
C LEU A 2 -21.17 14.88 6.83
N ARG A 3 -19.95 15.08 7.34
CA ARG A 3 -18.75 14.34 6.85
C ARG A 3 -18.82 12.83 7.11
N ILE A 4 -19.34 12.42 8.27
CA ILE A 4 -19.49 11.00 8.61
C ILE A 4 -20.56 10.36 7.71
N PHE A 5 -21.66 11.07 7.46
CA PHE A 5 -22.68 10.63 6.52
C PHE A 5 -22.12 10.48 5.09
N GLY A 6 -21.28 11.41 4.63
CA GLY A 6 -20.58 11.30 3.35
C GLY A 6 -19.69 10.06 3.26
N LEU A 7 -18.93 9.75 4.32
CA LEU A 7 -18.13 8.53 4.38
C LEU A 7 -19.00 7.26 4.32
N LEU A 8 -20.12 7.23 5.05
CA LEU A 8 -21.06 6.12 5.00
C LEU A 8 -21.67 5.95 3.61
N LEU A 9 -22.03 7.05 2.95
CA LEU A 9 -22.56 7.01 1.59
C LEU A 9 -21.53 6.43 0.61
N VAL A 10 -20.28 6.89 0.65
CA VAL A 10 -19.20 6.35 -0.19
C VAL A 10 -18.93 4.87 0.09
N PHE A 11 -18.98 4.48 1.36
CA PHE A 11 -18.84 3.07 1.75
C PHE A 11 -19.98 2.24 1.15
N LEU A 12 -21.23 2.63 1.38
CA LEU A 12 -22.41 1.91 0.88
C LEU A 12 -22.42 1.82 -0.65
N THR A 13 -22.12 2.90 -1.37
CA THR A 13 -22.07 2.87 -2.84
C THR A 13 -20.95 1.96 -3.35
N SER A 14 -19.78 1.98 -2.71
CA SER A 14 -18.67 1.08 -3.04
C SER A 14 -19.01 -0.38 -2.75
N THR A 15 -19.71 -0.67 -1.64
CA THR A 15 -20.18 -2.01 -1.30
C THR A 15 -21.20 -2.51 -2.32
N LEU A 16 -22.15 -1.66 -2.72
CA LEU A 16 -23.13 -1.98 -3.76
C LEU A 16 -22.47 -2.25 -5.12
N LEU A 17 -21.47 -1.44 -5.49
CA LEU A 17 -20.71 -1.65 -6.72
C LEU A 17 -19.94 -2.98 -6.70
N LEU A 18 -19.25 -3.28 -5.59
CA LEU A 18 -18.57 -4.56 -5.43
C LEU A 18 -19.56 -5.74 -5.47
N PHE A 19 -20.72 -5.59 -4.82
CA PHE A 19 -21.77 -6.60 -4.84
C PHE A 19 -22.37 -6.80 -6.23
N ALA A 20 -22.54 -5.73 -7.01
CA ALA A 20 -23.01 -5.80 -8.39
C ALA A 20 -21.99 -6.53 -9.27
N VAL A 21 -20.71 -6.14 -9.22
CA VAL A 21 -19.64 -6.84 -9.95
C VAL A 21 -19.61 -8.32 -9.58
N TRP A 22 -19.73 -8.65 -8.29
CA TRP A 22 -19.77 -10.04 -7.82
C TRP A 22 -21.04 -10.81 -8.24
N SER A 23 -22.20 -10.12 -8.36
CA SER A 23 -23.49 -10.75 -8.64
C SER A 23 -23.78 -10.95 -10.12
N PHE A 24 -23.33 -10.02 -10.96
CA PHE A 24 -23.54 -10.03 -12.41
C PHE A 24 -22.43 -10.78 -13.17
N GLY A 25 -21.51 -11.43 -12.45
CA GLY A 25 -20.52 -12.28 -13.06
C GLY A 25 -21.12 -13.49 -13.78
N PRO A 26 -20.65 -13.83 -14.99
CA PRO A 26 -20.97 -15.11 -15.59
C PRO A 26 -20.65 -16.23 -14.60
N LEU A 27 -21.54 -17.20 -14.40
CA LEU A 27 -21.26 -18.37 -13.56
C LEU A 27 -21.17 -19.58 -14.48
N PRO A 28 -20.04 -20.30 -14.54
CA PRO A 28 -19.99 -21.58 -15.25
C PRO A 28 -20.97 -22.53 -14.58
N GLU A 29 -21.58 -23.41 -15.35
CA GLU A 29 -22.50 -24.42 -14.83
C GLU A 29 -21.83 -25.25 -13.71
N GLY A 30 -22.43 -25.26 -12.53
CA GLY A 30 -21.94 -26.00 -11.36
C GLY A 30 -20.89 -25.29 -10.49
N ALA A 31 -20.43 -24.09 -10.86
CA ALA A 31 -19.45 -23.36 -10.05
C ALA A 31 -20.07 -22.64 -8.85
N LYS A 32 -19.43 -22.73 -7.68
CA LYS A 32 -19.79 -21.93 -6.51
C LYS A 32 -19.27 -20.50 -6.69
N ARG A 33 -20.06 -19.50 -6.28
CA ARG A 33 -19.61 -18.10 -6.27
C ARG A 33 -18.35 -17.94 -5.41
N PRO A 34 -17.37 -17.14 -5.86
CA PRO A 34 -16.14 -16.92 -5.12
C PRO A 34 -16.46 -16.28 -3.77
N ARG A 35 -15.92 -16.86 -2.69
CA ARG A 35 -15.99 -16.30 -1.33
C ARG A 35 -14.65 -15.66 -0.98
N PHE A 36 -14.69 -14.61 -0.17
CA PHE A 36 -13.46 -13.96 0.27
C PHE A 36 -12.67 -14.90 1.18
N PRO A 37 -11.39 -15.20 0.88
CA PRO A 37 -10.62 -16.18 1.64
C PRO A 37 -10.22 -15.58 2.99
N ARG A 38 -10.34 -16.39 4.04
CA ARG A 38 -9.94 -16.01 5.41
C ARG A 38 -8.67 -16.73 5.87
N ASP A 39 -8.34 -17.82 5.19
CA ASP A 39 -7.25 -18.74 5.43
C ASP A 39 -6.63 -19.19 4.10
N LEU A 40 -5.53 -19.94 4.18
CA LEU A 40 -4.81 -20.44 3.00
C LEU A 40 -5.60 -21.51 2.24
N ASP A 41 -6.38 -22.34 2.93
CA ASP A 41 -7.20 -23.36 2.29
C ASP A 41 -8.35 -22.73 1.50
N GLY A 42 -9.08 -21.76 2.08
CA GLY A 42 -10.06 -20.99 1.34
C GLY A 42 -9.45 -20.19 0.18
N LEU A 43 -8.19 -19.76 0.30
CA LEU A 43 -7.47 -19.11 -0.79
C LEU A 43 -7.14 -20.08 -1.93
N ARG A 44 -6.76 -21.32 -1.64
CA ARG A 44 -6.52 -22.38 -2.64
C ARG A 44 -7.80 -22.77 -3.37
N ASP A 45 -8.89 -22.94 -2.63
CA ASP A 45 -10.23 -23.20 -3.21
C ASP A 45 -10.68 -22.06 -4.13
N LEU A 46 -10.46 -20.82 -3.70
CA LEU A 46 -10.77 -19.65 -4.49
C LEU A 46 -9.88 -19.57 -5.74
N SER A 47 -8.58 -19.79 -5.60
CA SER A 47 -7.62 -19.75 -6.71
C SER A 47 -7.92 -20.82 -7.75
N SER A 48 -8.24 -22.05 -7.34
CA SER A 48 -8.59 -23.13 -8.27
C SER A 48 -9.92 -22.87 -8.99
N SER A 49 -10.90 -22.29 -8.30
CA SER A 49 -12.19 -21.90 -8.88
C SER A 49 -12.04 -20.73 -9.86
N LEU A 50 -11.31 -19.68 -9.47
CA LEU A 50 -11.09 -18.50 -10.29
C LEU A 50 -10.10 -18.74 -11.43
N GLY A 51 -9.13 -19.65 -11.29
CA GLY A 51 -8.19 -20.00 -12.35
C GLY A 51 -8.90 -20.61 -13.55
N LYS A 52 -9.77 -21.60 -13.32
CA LYS A 52 -10.63 -22.16 -14.39
C LYS A 52 -11.55 -21.11 -15.02
N TYR A 53 -11.95 -20.13 -14.22
CA TYR A 53 -12.82 -19.06 -14.67
C TYR A 53 -12.08 -18.00 -15.50
N GLU A 54 -10.81 -17.73 -15.17
CA GLU A 54 -9.92 -16.81 -15.88
C GLU A 54 -9.69 -17.26 -17.33
N GLU A 55 -9.55 -18.57 -17.57
CA GLU A 55 -9.41 -19.13 -18.93
C GLU A 55 -10.58 -18.77 -19.86
N SER A 56 -11.80 -18.69 -19.32
CA SER A 56 -13.01 -18.39 -20.09
C SER A 56 -13.43 -16.91 -20.04
N HIS A 57 -13.06 -16.19 -18.98
CA HIS A 57 -13.57 -14.85 -18.68
C HIS A 57 -12.50 -13.95 -18.01
N ALA A 58 -11.29 -13.89 -18.59
CA ALA A 58 -10.15 -13.16 -18.04
C ALA A 58 -10.46 -11.70 -17.63
N LEU A 59 -11.23 -10.97 -18.47
CA LEU A 59 -11.59 -9.58 -18.19
C LEU A 59 -12.45 -9.44 -16.92
N TYR A 60 -13.41 -10.35 -16.71
CA TYR A 60 -14.22 -10.34 -15.50
C TYR A 60 -13.39 -10.66 -14.27
N THR A 61 -12.52 -11.69 -14.33
CA THR A 61 -11.63 -12.04 -13.22
C THR A 61 -10.75 -10.86 -12.83
N LEU A 62 -10.18 -10.17 -13.82
CA LEU A 62 -9.38 -8.97 -13.61
C LEU A 62 -10.20 -7.84 -12.97
N LEU A 63 -11.42 -7.59 -13.44
CA LEU A 63 -12.30 -6.56 -12.89
C LEU A 63 -12.74 -6.88 -11.46
N LEU A 64 -13.17 -8.11 -11.19
CA LEU A 64 -13.56 -8.57 -9.85
C LEU A 64 -12.39 -8.49 -8.87
N PHE A 65 -11.21 -8.98 -9.28
CA PHE A 65 -10.00 -8.89 -8.49
C PHE A 65 -9.64 -7.43 -8.19
N SER A 66 -9.60 -6.57 -9.22
CA SER A 66 -9.20 -5.17 -9.08
C SER A 66 -10.18 -4.37 -8.21
N THR A 67 -11.48 -4.56 -8.40
CA THR A 67 -12.51 -3.88 -7.59
C THR A 67 -12.47 -4.34 -6.13
N ALA A 68 -12.33 -5.64 -5.87
CA ALA A 68 -12.16 -6.16 -4.52
C ALA A 68 -10.87 -5.63 -3.85
N TYR A 69 -9.77 -5.56 -4.59
CA TYR A 69 -8.49 -5.03 -4.11
C TYR A 69 -8.61 -3.55 -3.74
N LEU A 70 -9.15 -2.75 -4.67
CA LEU A 70 -9.36 -1.31 -4.46
C LEU A 70 -10.29 -1.05 -3.30
N TYR A 71 -11.39 -1.81 -3.18
CA TYR A 71 -12.31 -1.70 -2.05
C TYR A 71 -11.58 -1.89 -0.72
N LYS A 72 -10.82 -2.99 -0.58
CA LYS A 72 -10.07 -3.28 0.65
C LYS A 72 -9.04 -2.19 0.96
N GLN A 73 -8.26 -1.79 -0.05
CA GLN A 73 -7.20 -0.81 0.12
C GLN A 73 -7.75 0.59 0.45
N THR A 74 -8.86 0.98 -0.18
CA THR A 74 -9.53 2.28 0.02
C THR A 74 -10.07 2.41 1.44
N PHE A 75 -10.69 1.35 1.96
CA PHE A 75 -11.27 1.32 3.31
C PHE A 75 -10.31 0.79 4.38
N ALA A 76 -9.00 0.72 4.08
CA ALA A 76 -7.99 0.30 5.05
C ALA A 76 -8.25 -1.09 5.69
N ILE A 77 -8.91 -1.99 4.95
CA ILE A 77 -9.27 -3.32 5.44
C ILE A 77 -8.03 -4.24 5.37
N PRO A 78 -7.61 -4.86 6.49
CA PRO A 78 -6.45 -5.74 6.51
C PRO A 78 -6.63 -7.00 5.65
N GLY A 79 -5.51 -7.63 5.31
CA GLY A 79 -5.48 -8.85 4.49
C GLY A 79 -5.19 -8.61 3.02
N SER A 80 -4.29 -7.67 2.71
CA SER A 80 -3.67 -7.51 1.39
C SER A 80 -2.77 -8.70 1.02
N PHE A 81 -2.17 -9.35 2.02
CA PHE A 81 -1.37 -10.58 1.85
C PHE A 81 -2.09 -11.63 0.99
N PHE A 82 -3.30 -12.04 1.37
CA PHE A 82 -4.07 -13.04 0.63
C PHE A 82 -4.39 -12.61 -0.80
N MET A 83 -4.66 -11.32 -1.03
CA MET A 83 -4.92 -10.79 -2.37
C MET A 83 -3.66 -10.79 -3.24
N ASN A 84 -2.49 -10.51 -2.65
CA ASN A 84 -1.22 -10.59 -3.37
C ASN A 84 -0.86 -12.03 -3.74
N LEU A 85 -1.07 -13.00 -2.84
CA LEU A 85 -0.91 -14.43 -3.17
C LEU A 85 -1.89 -14.85 -4.27
N LEU A 86 -3.17 -14.45 -4.15
CA LEU A 86 -4.18 -14.72 -5.18
C LEU A 86 -3.76 -14.17 -6.54
N SER A 87 -3.21 -12.95 -6.57
CA SER A 87 -2.71 -12.34 -7.79
C SER A 87 -1.61 -13.16 -8.45
N GLY A 88 -0.72 -13.76 -7.68
CA GLY A 88 0.32 -14.64 -8.18
C GLY A 88 -0.24 -15.92 -8.77
N ALA A 89 -1.19 -16.53 -8.06
CA ALA A 89 -1.83 -17.77 -8.48
C ALA A 89 -2.68 -17.59 -9.75
N LEU A 90 -3.29 -16.42 -9.96
CA LEU A 90 -4.13 -16.13 -11.12
C LEU A 90 -3.38 -15.54 -12.32
N PHE A 91 -2.47 -14.58 -12.09
CA PHE A 91 -1.88 -13.77 -13.17
C PHE A 91 -0.38 -14.03 -13.36
N GLY A 92 0.23 -14.89 -12.53
CA GLY A 92 1.67 -15.11 -12.50
C GLY A 92 2.45 -13.93 -11.91
N THR A 93 3.77 -14.09 -11.80
CA THR A 93 4.62 -13.12 -11.08
C THR A 93 4.66 -11.74 -11.74
N LEU A 94 5.00 -11.65 -13.03
CA LEU A 94 5.27 -10.35 -13.65
C LEU A 94 3.98 -9.50 -13.77
N ARG A 95 2.91 -10.09 -14.34
CA ARG A 95 1.63 -9.39 -14.50
C ARG A 95 0.96 -9.14 -13.14
N GLY A 96 1.04 -10.13 -12.23
CA GLY A 96 0.49 -9.99 -10.88
C GLY A 96 1.14 -8.86 -10.09
N VAL A 97 2.48 -8.76 -10.07
CA VAL A 97 3.20 -7.67 -9.38
C VAL A 97 2.85 -6.32 -9.98
N ALA A 98 2.88 -6.19 -11.31
CA ALA A 98 2.54 -4.94 -11.99
C ALA A 98 1.11 -4.49 -11.64
N LEU A 99 0.16 -5.44 -11.62
CA LEU A 99 -1.23 -5.19 -11.25
C LEU A 99 -1.36 -4.74 -9.79
N VAL A 100 -0.83 -5.51 -8.82
CA VAL A 100 -1.00 -5.17 -7.40
C VAL A 100 -0.25 -3.91 -7.00
N CYS A 101 0.90 -3.60 -7.59
CA CYS A 101 1.59 -2.33 -7.34
C CYS A 101 0.77 -1.14 -7.83
N THR A 102 0.14 -1.27 -9.00
CA THR A 102 -0.75 -0.25 -9.56
C THR A 102 -2.00 -0.08 -8.70
N LEU A 103 -2.69 -1.18 -8.36
CA LEU A 103 -3.88 -1.15 -7.51
C LEU A 103 -3.58 -0.64 -6.10
N ASN A 104 -2.42 -0.97 -5.54
CA ASN A 104 -1.98 -0.43 -4.25
C ASN A 104 -1.84 1.08 -4.29
N ALA A 105 -1.17 1.63 -5.30
CA ALA A 105 -0.98 3.07 -5.43
C ALA A 105 -2.32 3.81 -5.61
N ILE A 106 -3.21 3.28 -6.45
CA ILE A 106 -4.54 3.84 -6.67
C ILE A 106 -5.40 3.75 -5.40
N GLY A 107 -5.52 2.56 -4.81
CA GLY A 107 -6.32 2.35 -3.59
C GLY A 107 -5.78 3.12 -2.39
N ALA A 108 -4.45 3.24 -2.23
CA ALA A 108 -3.85 4.06 -1.19
C ALA A 108 -4.09 5.56 -1.41
N SER A 109 -4.21 5.99 -2.66
CA SER A 109 -4.59 7.37 -3.01
C SER A 109 -6.06 7.64 -2.68
N PHE A 110 -6.97 6.69 -2.96
CA PHE A 110 -8.36 6.81 -2.52
C PHE A 110 -8.49 6.83 -1.00
N CYS A 111 -7.77 5.94 -0.30
CA CYS A 111 -7.71 5.95 1.17
C CYS A 111 -7.21 7.29 1.72
N PHE A 112 -6.14 7.85 1.13
CA PHE A 112 -5.62 9.16 1.47
C PHE A 112 -6.68 10.26 1.30
N CYS A 113 -7.38 10.29 0.15
CA CYS A 113 -8.40 11.29 -0.13
C CYS A 113 -9.61 11.15 0.80
N LEU A 114 -10.09 9.93 1.06
CA LEU A 114 -11.18 9.68 2.01
C LEU A 114 -10.80 10.13 3.41
N SER A 115 -9.58 9.82 3.84
CA SER A 115 -9.07 10.23 5.14
C SER A 115 -8.99 11.76 5.24
N ALA A 116 -8.43 12.44 4.25
CA ALA A 116 -8.34 13.89 4.19
C ALA A 116 -9.72 14.57 4.27
N LEU A 117 -10.72 14.03 3.56
CA LEU A 117 -12.07 14.61 3.49
C LEU A 117 -12.89 14.35 4.75
N PHE A 118 -12.83 13.13 5.29
CA PHE A 118 -13.81 12.67 6.28
C PHE A 118 -13.23 12.40 7.67
N ALA A 119 -11.95 12.05 7.79
CA ALA A 119 -11.35 11.64 9.06
C ALA A 119 -10.83 12.81 9.92
N ALA A 120 -10.71 14.02 9.37
CA ALA A 120 -10.20 15.19 10.10
C ALA A 120 -10.83 15.42 11.50
N PRO A 121 -12.17 15.40 11.67
CA PRO A 121 -12.78 15.66 12.98
C PRO A 121 -12.47 14.57 14.02
N ILE A 122 -12.29 13.32 13.58
CA ILE A 122 -11.96 12.18 14.45
C ILE A 122 -10.50 12.29 14.87
N VAL A 123 -9.62 12.59 13.92
CA VAL A 123 -8.18 12.72 14.14
C VAL A 123 -7.87 13.89 15.07
N GLU A 124 -8.50 15.05 14.85
CA GLU A 124 -8.34 16.22 15.72
C GLU A 124 -8.85 15.98 17.15
N ARG A 125 -9.89 15.16 17.33
CA ARG A 125 -10.47 14.91 18.65
C ARG A 125 -9.70 13.86 19.46
N TYR A 126 -9.26 12.78 18.82
CA TYR A 126 -8.72 11.61 19.52
C TYR A 126 -7.22 11.40 19.33
N LEU A 127 -6.63 11.93 18.25
CA LEU A 127 -5.26 11.60 17.83
C LEU A 127 -4.36 12.83 17.67
N LYS A 128 -4.83 14.03 18.05
CA LYS A 128 -4.12 15.30 17.88
C LYS A 128 -2.65 15.24 18.29
N THR A 129 -2.37 14.90 19.54
CA THR A 129 -0.99 14.84 20.08
C THR A 129 -0.11 13.83 19.33
N ARG A 130 -0.67 12.69 18.92
CA ARG A 130 0.08 11.66 18.18
C ARG A 130 0.42 12.16 16.78
N ILE A 131 -0.53 12.79 16.09
CA ILE A 131 -0.32 13.37 14.76
C ILE A 131 0.66 14.54 14.80
N GLU A 132 0.61 15.40 15.82
CA GLU A 132 1.57 16.50 16.00
C GLU A 132 2.99 15.97 16.15
N ASN A 133 3.20 14.94 16.98
CA ASN A 133 4.51 14.30 17.14
C ASN A 133 5.02 13.67 15.83
N LEU A 134 4.13 12.95 15.11
CA LEU A 134 4.46 12.39 13.81
C LEU A 134 4.78 13.50 12.79
N ARG A 135 4.03 14.60 12.81
CA ARG A 135 4.23 15.75 11.91
C ARG A 135 5.59 16.39 12.16
N VAL A 136 6.03 16.55 13.41
CA VAL A 136 7.38 17.04 13.73
C VAL A 136 8.46 16.13 13.12
N MET A 137 8.32 14.80 13.26
CA MET A 137 9.27 13.85 12.67
C MET A 137 9.29 13.92 11.14
N VAL A 138 8.12 13.94 10.50
CA VAL A 138 8.00 14.05 9.05
C VAL A 138 8.55 15.40 8.55
N ASN A 139 8.34 16.47 9.31
CA ASN A 139 8.80 17.80 8.93
C ASN A 139 10.34 17.94 9.07
N ALA A 140 10.94 17.25 10.04
CA ALA A 140 12.40 17.16 10.19
C ALA A 140 13.11 16.49 9.00
N GLU A 141 12.33 15.81 8.16
CA GLU A 141 12.76 15.00 7.02
C GLU A 141 12.23 15.56 5.69
N ARG A 142 11.74 16.82 5.65
CA ARG A 142 11.05 17.38 4.48
C ARG A 142 11.85 17.35 3.19
N ASP A 143 13.12 17.72 3.24
CA ASP A 143 13.98 17.78 2.06
C ASP A 143 14.12 16.40 1.37
N ARG A 144 13.89 15.32 2.12
CA ARG A 144 14.01 13.92 1.66
C ARG A 144 12.75 13.10 1.96
N LEU A 145 11.60 13.77 1.99
CA LEU A 145 10.33 13.20 2.40
C LEU A 145 10.01 11.89 1.66
N TRP A 146 10.30 11.84 0.36
CA TRP A 146 10.03 10.67 -0.46
C TRP A 146 10.82 9.43 0.00
N LEU A 147 12.12 9.58 0.28
CA LEU A 147 12.96 8.48 0.78
C LEU A 147 12.58 8.05 2.19
N PHE A 148 12.18 9.01 3.03
CA PHE A 148 11.66 8.72 4.37
C PHE A 148 10.35 7.92 4.33
N LEU A 149 9.43 8.28 3.42
CA LEU A 149 8.21 7.50 3.20
C LEU A 149 8.53 6.13 2.62
N LEU A 150 9.48 6.04 1.69
CA LEU A 150 9.90 4.79 1.08
C LEU A 150 10.45 3.81 2.13
N SER A 151 11.33 4.27 3.03
CA SER A 151 11.86 3.42 4.11
C SER A 151 10.75 2.95 5.04
N ALA A 152 9.82 3.83 5.43
CA ALA A 152 8.68 3.46 6.26
C ALA A 152 7.78 2.39 5.59
N ARG A 153 7.69 2.36 4.26
CA ARG A 153 6.90 1.39 3.49
C ARG A 153 7.59 0.05 3.32
N VAL A 154 8.92 0.04 3.17
CA VAL A 154 9.70 -1.20 3.08
C VAL A 154 9.83 -1.86 4.44
N PHE A 155 9.77 -1.09 5.53
CA PHE A 155 9.85 -1.63 6.89
C PHE A 155 8.75 -2.67 7.16
N PRO A 156 9.12 -3.92 7.50
CA PRO A 156 8.19 -5.06 7.48
C PRO A 156 7.07 -4.97 8.52
N PHE A 157 7.29 -4.26 9.62
CA PHE A 157 6.32 -4.14 10.71
C PHE A 157 5.43 -2.90 10.60
N THR A 158 5.58 -2.09 9.55
CA THR A 158 4.77 -0.88 9.40
C THR A 158 3.36 -1.23 8.92
N PRO A 159 2.30 -0.89 9.67
CA PRO A 159 0.94 -1.02 9.16
C PRO A 159 0.70 -0.04 8.01
N HIS A 160 0.64 -0.55 6.78
CA HIS A 160 0.47 0.30 5.58
C HIS A 160 -0.84 1.09 5.57
N TRP A 161 -1.91 0.52 6.13
CA TRP A 161 -3.20 1.19 6.28
C TRP A 161 -3.08 2.44 7.15
N LEU A 162 -2.26 2.40 8.21
CA LEU A 162 -2.06 3.53 9.10
C LEU A 162 -1.33 4.66 8.39
N LEU A 163 -0.31 4.35 7.60
CA LEU A 163 0.36 5.36 6.78
C LEU A 163 -0.63 6.00 5.79
N ASN A 164 -1.49 5.21 5.15
CA ASN A 164 -2.50 5.75 4.21
C ASN A 164 -3.48 6.72 4.86
N ILE A 165 -3.94 6.39 6.06
CA ILE A 165 -4.86 7.26 6.82
C ILE A 165 -4.14 8.49 7.38
N SER A 166 -2.91 8.34 7.87
CA SER A 166 -2.19 9.42 8.56
C SER A 166 -1.50 10.41 7.62
N SER A 167 -1.01 9.98 6.46
CA SER A 167 -0.30 10.83 5.49
C SER A 167 -0.96 12.19 5.19
N PRO A 168 -2.28 12.32 4.96
CA PRO A 168 -2.88 13.64 4.71
C PRO A 168 -2.76 14.60 5.89
N PHE A 169 -2.71 14.11 7.13
CA PHE A 169 -2.55 14.91 8.33
C PHE A 169 -1.08 15.24 8.67
N LEU A 170 -0.14 14.62 7.97
CA LEU A 170 1.31 14.86 8.08
C LEU A 170 1.82 15.81 6.98
N ASP A 171 0.88 16.52 6.33
CA ASP A 171 1.13 17.44 5.23
C ASP A 171 1.86 16.77 4.06
N VAL A 172 1.72 15.44 3.88
CA VAL A 172 2.40 14.72 2.79
C VAL A 172 1.67 14.98 1.48
N PRO A 173 2.36 15.48 0.42
CA PRO A 173 1.76 15.60 -0.90
C PRO A 173 1.34 14.24 -1.48
N LEU A 174 0.15 14.18 -2.10
CA LEU A 174 -0.38 12.96 -2.71
C LEU A 174 0.60 12.30 -3.70
N ARG A 175 1.35 13.10 -4.47
CA ARG A 175 2.37 12.59 -5.40
C ARG A 175 3.46 11.75 -4.72
N TYR A 176 3.92 12.17 -3.54
CA TYR A 176 4.95 11.44 -2.79
C TYR A 176 4.35 10.24 -2.08
N HIS A 177 3.12 10.36 -1.61
CA HIS A 177 2.37 9.23 -1.05
C HIS A 177 2.16 8.12 -2.09
N ALA A 178 1.56 8.43 -3.24
CA ALA A 178 1.26 7.44 -4.28
C ALA A 178 2.53 6.78 -4.85
N SER A 179 3.56 7.56 -5.15
CA SER A 179 4.83 7.02 -5.67
C SER A 179 5.59 6.19 -4.62
N SER A 180 5.60 6.61 -3.35
CA SER A 180 6.22 5.81 -2.28
C SER A 180 5.48 4.49 -2.00
N VAL A 181 4.16 4.46 -2.19
CA VAL A 181 3.38 3.20 -2.13
C VAL A 181 3.74 2.29 -3.32
N PHE A 182 3.79 2.84 -4.53
CA PHE A 182 4.10 2.07 -5.73
C PHE A 182 5.50 1.42 -5.67
N VAL A 183 6.51 2.19 -5.29
CA VAL A 183 7.90 1.72 -5.23
C VAL A 183 8.20 0.98 -3.92
N GLY A 184 7.74 1.51 -2.78
CA GLY A 184 8.10 1.00 -1.46
C GLY A 184 7.46 -0.34 -1.11
N LEU A 185 6.29 -0.64 -1.67
CA LEU A 185 5.65 -1.94 -1.50
C LEU A 185 6.10 -2.96 -2.53
N PHE A 186 6.93 -2.58 -3.51
CA PHE A 186 7.37 -3.50 -4.56
C PHE A 186 8.04 -4.77 -4.00
N PRO A 187 8.99 -4.70 -3.05
CA PRO A 187 9.63 -5.91 -2.51
C PRO A 187 8.64 -6.85 -1.82
N TYR A 188 7.75 -6.28 -1.00
CA TYR A 188 6.68 -7.02 -0.32
C TYR A 188 5.71 -7.67 -1.32
N ASN A 189 5.23 -6.90 -2.29
CA ASN A 189 4.31 -7.38 -3.32
C ASN A 189 4.96 -8.47 -4.17
N PHE A 190 6.21 -8.29 -4.57
CA PHE A 190 6.97 -9.28 -5.35
C PHE A 190 7.06 -10.62 -4.62
N LEU A 191 7.44 -10.60 -3.34
CA LEU A 191 7.54 -11.79 -2.52
C LEU A 191 6.20 -12.52 -2.38
N CYS A 192 5.13 -11.79 -2.03
CA CYS A 192 3.80 -12.36 -1.87
C CYS A 192 3.24 -12.94 -3.18
N VAL A 193 3.38 -12.20 -4.29
CA VAL A 193 2.90 -12.66 -5.61
C VAL A 193 3.70 -13.88 -6.06
N ARG A 194 5.03 -13.89 -5.85
CA ARG A 194 5.86 -15.06 -6.16
C ARG A 194 5.49 -16.27 -5.31
N ALA A 195 5.21 -16.10 -4.02
CA ALA A 195 4.68 -17.18 -3.19
C ALA A 195 3.32 -17.68 -3.71
N GLY A 196 2.50 -16.78 -4.25
CA GLY A 196 1.23 -17.10 -4.89
C GLY A 196 1.36 -18.02 -6.10
N THR A 197 2.44 -17.96 -6.89
CA THR A 197 2.62 -18.87 -8.03
C THR A 197 2.85 -20.32 -7.59
N VAL A 198 3.31 -20.52 -6.35
CA VAL A 198 3.52 -21.83 -5.70
C VAL A 198 2.57 -22.03 -4.52
N LEU A 199 1.34 -21.49 -4.61
CA LEU A 199 0.37 -21.48 -3.52
C LEU A 199 0.04 -22.87 -2.92
N ALA A 200 0.18 -23.94 -3.71
CA ALA A 200 0.00 -25.32 -3.25
C ALA A 200 1.04 -25.73 -2.18
N GLU A 201 2.23 -25.14 -2.22
CA GLU A 201 3.34 -25.44 -1.30
C GLU A 201 3.31 -24.57 -0.05
N VAL A 202 2.69 -23.38 -0.11
CA VAL A 202 2.61 -22.43 1.01
C VAL A 202 1.62 -22.92 2.06
N ARG A 203 2.11 -23.32 3.24
CA ARG A 203 1.32 -23.82 4.37
C ARG A 203 1.09 -22.77 5.45
N SER A 204 1.95 -21.76 5.54
CA SER A 204 1.87 -20.71 6.56
C SER A 204 2.38 -19.36 6.06
N MET A 205 2.07 -18.28 6.81
CA MET A 205 2.68 -16.96 6.54
C MET A 205 4.19 -16.97 6.77
N SER A 206 4.70 -17.82 7.66
CA SER A 206 6.13 -17.95 7.96
C SER A 206 6.93 -18.56 6.81
N ASP A 207 6.27 -19.28 5.89
CA ASP A 207 6.90 -19.82 4.69
C ASP A 207 7.24 -18.70 3.69
N VAL A 208 6.51 -17.57 3.77
CA VAL A 208 6.72 -16.39 2.93
C VAL A 208 7.55 -15.34 3.68
N PHE A 209 7.25 -15.11 4.96
CA PHE A 209 7.96 -14.16 5.82
C PHE A 209 8.82 -14.90 6.83
N ASP A 210 9.79 -15.66 6.34
CA ASP A 210 10.80 -16.28 7.20
C ASP A 210 11.76 -15.22 7.77
N VAL A 211 12.56 -15.61 8.76
CA VAL A 211 13.47 -14.70 9.45
C VAL A 211 14.46 -14.06 8.47
N TRP A 212 14.93 -14.83 7.48
CA TRP A 212 15.84 -14.33 6.44
C TRP A 212 15.19 -13.27 5.59
N THR A 213 14.00 -13.53 5.03
CA THR A 213 13.30 -12.54 4.20
C THR A 213 12.94 -11.28 4.99
N LEU A 214 12.52 -11.43 6.24
CA LEU A 214 12.28 -10.28 7.13
C LEU A 214 13.56 -9.48 7.38
N SER A 215 14.70 -10.16 7.55
CA SER A 215 16.00 -9.51 7.70
C SER A 215 16.44 -8.76 6.44
N GLU A 216 16.13 -9.27 5.25
CA GLU A 216 16.43 -8.60 3.98
C GLU A 216 15.60 -7.34 3.81
N LEU A 217 14.28 -7.42 4.05
CA LEU A 217 13.38 -6.27 4.03
C LEU A 217 13.80 -5.21 5.05
N LEU A 218 14.17 -5.64 6.27
CA LEU A 218 14.71 -4.75 7.29
C LEU A 218 16.01 -4.09 6.83
N THR A 219 16.92 -4.84 6.21
CA THR A 219 18.19 -4.32 5.70
C THR A 219 17.98 -3.27 4.63
N VAL A 220 17.09 -3.52 3.65
CA VAL A 220 16.74 -2.53 2.62
C VAL A 220 16.12 -1.29 3.25
N SER A 221 15.18 -1.46 4.20
CA SER A 221 14.57 -0.35 4.93
C SER A 221 15.62 0.49 5.69
N LEU A 222 16.60 -0.17 6.32
CA LEU A 222 17.67 0.51 7.06
C LEU A 222 18.63 1.23 6.12
N ILE A 223 18.99 0.64 4.98
CA ILE A 223 19.82 1.30 3.96
C ILE A 223 19.13 2.56 3.45
N LEU A 224 17.83 2.50 3.14
CA LEU A 224 17.06 3.67 2.73
C LEU A 224 17.02 4.74 3.83
N LEU A 225 16.85 4.33 5.09
CA LEU A 225 16.88 5.24 6.23
C LEU A 225 18.27 5.88 6.41
N LEU A 226 19.35 5.13 6.22
CA LEU A 226 20.71 5.67 6.29
C LEU A 226 20.98 6.62 5.12
N ALA A 227 20.56 6.25 3.90
CA ALA A 227 20.66 7.10 2.72
C ALA A 227 19.93 8.43 2.93
N THR A 228 18.78 8.41 3.61
CA THR A 228 18.16 9.64 4.08
C THR A 228 19.19 10.38 4.92
N LYS A 229 19.62 9.84 6.09
CA LYS A 229 20.55 10.48 7.05
C LYS A 229 21.78 11.12 6.40
N TYR A 230 22.48 10.41 5.52
CA TYR A 230 23.65 10.91 4.81
C TYR A 230 23.33 12.15 3.96
N SER A 231 22.21 12.15 3.23
CA SER A 231 21.79 13.31 2.43
C SER A 231 21.58 14.59 3.27
N LYS A 232 21.08 14.51 4.51
CA LYS A 232 20.97 15.70 5.41
C LYS A 232 22.30 16.24 5.86
N LYS A 233 23.27 15.36 6.12
CA LYS A 233 24.62 15.80 6.47
C LYS A 233 25.26 16.55 5.30
N SER A 234 25.06 16.07 4.08
CA SER A 234 25.53 16.74 2.85
C SER A 234 24.89 18.11 2.68
N HIS A 235 23.56 18.20 2.70
CA HIS A 235 22.85 19.47 2.49
C HIS A 235 23.08 20.50 3.60
N GLN A 236 23.23 20.07 4.87
CA GLN A 236 23.59 20.99 5.95
C GLN A 236 25.00 21.57 5.77
N MET A 237 25.92 20.77 5.23
CA MET A 237 27.29 21.19 4.95
C MET A 237 27.32 22.15 3.75
N GLU A 238 26.57 21.87 2.68
CA GLU A 238 26.40 22.78 1.54
C GLU A 238 25.77 24.12 1.94
N ARG A 239 24.70 24.12 2.77
CA ARG A 239 24.10 25.37 3.28
C ARG A 239 25.09 26.17 4.12
N LYS A 240 25.82 25.52 5.03
CA LYS A 240 26.85 26.21 5.84
C LYS A 240 27.96 26.83 4.99
N VAL A 241 28.41 26.12 3.94
CA VAL A 241 29.43 26.65 3.00
C VAL A 241 28.87 27.81 2.18
N SER A 242 27.61 27.72 1.72
CA SER A 242 26.95 28.80 0.98
C SER A 242 26.75 30.04 1.85
N ASP A 243 26.23 29.89 3.08
CA ASP A 243 26.05 31.01 4.02
C ASP A 243 27.40 31.66 4.40
N HIS A 244 28.45 30.85 4.58
CA HIS A 244 29.79 31.35 4.83
C HIS A 244 30.34 32.16 3.64
N ASN A 245 30.15 31.67 2.41
CA ASN A 245 30.59 32.37 1.19
C ASN A 245 29.81 33.68 0.94
N VAL A 246 28.52 33.70 1.26
CA VAL A 246 27.67 34.91 1.18
C VAL A 246 28.09 35.95 2.23
N LEU A 247 28.34 35.52 3.48
CA LEU A 247 28.78 36.42 4.56
C LEU A 247 30.17 37.01 4.33
N HIS A 248 31.07 36.27 3.67
CA HIS A 248 32.42 36.73 3.36
C HIS A 248 32.58 37.35 1.96
N GLY A 249 31.48 37.60 1.24
CA GLY A 249 31.52 38.34 -0.03
C GLY A 249 32.32 37.66 -1.15
N VAL A 250 32.53 36.35 -1.06
CA VAL A 250 33.28 35.60 -2.08
C VAL A 250 32.35 35.39 -3.29
N LYS A 251 32.34 36.37 -4.21
CA LYS A 251 31.79 36.18 -5.55
C LYS A 251 32.64 35.12 -6.25
N MET A 252 32.12 33.91 -6.40
CA MET A 252 32.66 32.97 -7.38
C MET A 252 32.35 33.52 -8.78
N SER A 253 33.40 33.95 -9.48
CA SER A 253 33.37 34.23 -10.92
C SER A 253 33.38 32.94 -11.72
#